data_AF-A0A2A3E3T3-F1
#
_entry.id   AF-A0A2A3E3T3-F1
#
_cell.length_a   1.000
_cell.length_b   1.000
_cell.length_c   1.000
_cell.angle_alpha   90.00
_cell.angle_beta   90.00
_cell.angle_gamma   90.00
#
_symmetry.space_group_name_H-M   'P 1'
#
loop_
_entity.id
_entity.type
_entity.pdbx_description
1 polymer ?
#
loop_
_entity_poly.entity_id
_entity_poly.type
_entity_poly.pdbx_seq_one_letter_code
_entity_poly.pdbx_strand_id
1 'polypeptide(L)'
;MYALLLKNIFQFIRNPGGILFALLLPMIQIITFFNGIGGDPKDLKIFVVNEEAGNCDGGRILGNITYDDYEKNCYFTDISCRFIKGINNTVLEKMFYENYTQAELEIPDFSSVGIMYFEKNFSFALEERIKDPLSMPDNLISVSQIHIGLYNPKSIS
;
A
#
# COMPACT_ATOMS: atom_id res chain seq x y z
N MET A 1 35.76 -17.31 36.81
CA MET A 1 35.26 -16.64 35.59
C MET A 1 36.08 -15.40 35.19
N TYR A 2 36.37 -14.48 36.11
CA TYR A 2 37.11 -13.23 35.83
C TYR A 2 38.47 -13.43 35.13
N ALA A 3 39.26 -14.42 35.56
CA ALA A 3 40.57 -14.71 34.97
C ALA A 3 40.51 -15.20 33.50
N LEU A 4 39.44 -15.93 33.13
CA LEU A 4 39.25 -16.41 31.76
C LEU A 4 38.75 -15.28 30.84
N LEU A 5 37.89 -14.40 31.36
CA LEU A 5 37.43 -13.19 30.65
C LEU A 5 38.59 -12.23 30.37
N LEU A 6 39.43 -11.96 31.37
CA LEU A 6 40.62 -11.12 31.20
C LEU A 6 41.57 -11.69 30.14
N LYS A 7 41.78 -13.01 30.14
CA LYS A 7 42.65 -13.67 29.16
C LYS A 7 42.09 -13.53 27.72
N ASN A 8 40.78 -13.69 27.54
CA ASN A 8 40.11 -13.46 26.25
C ASN A 8 40.18 -12.00 25.81
N ILE A 9 39.98 -11.04 26.72
CA ILE A 9 40.06 -9.60 26.42
C ILE A 9 41.49 -9.20 26.01
N PHE A 10 42.52 -9.66 26.72
CA PHE A 10 43.91 -9.37 26.34
C PHE A 10 44.29 -9.98 24.99
N GLN A 11 43.74 -11.16 24.66
CA GLN A 11 43.92 -11.78 23.35
C GLN A 11 43.18 -11.03 22.23
N PHE A 12 42.05 -10.40 22.55
CA PHE A 12 41.33 -9.50 21.67
C PHE A 12 42.10 -8.20 21.42
N ILE A 13 42.62 -7.54 22.48
CA ILE A 13 43.38 -6.28 22.39
C ILE A 13 44.68 -6.45 21.57
N ARG A 14 45.32 -7.62 21.65
CA ARG A 14 46.52 -7.94 20.83
C ARG A 14 46.23 -8.13 19.34
N ASN A 15 44.97 -8.33 18.95
CA ASN A 15 44.54 -8.49 17.56
C ASN A 15 43.61 -7.34 17.15
N PRO A 16 44.14 -6.10 17.02
CA PRO A 16 43.33 -4.91 16.76
C PRO A 16 42.53 -5.00 15.46
N GLY A 17 43.02 -5.74 14.45
CA GLY A 17 42.31 -5.93 13.19
C GLY A 17 40.98 -6.67 13.33
N GLY A 18 40.89 -7.67 14.22
CA GLY A 18 39.64 -8.41 14.46
C GLY A 18 38.60 -7.56 15.17
N ILE A 19 39.03 -6.74 16.13
CA ILE A 19 38.17 -5.76 16.82
C ILE A 19 37.66 -4.71 15.83
N LEU A 20 38.56 -4.16 15.02
CA LEU A 20 38.24 -3.15 14.02
C LEU A 20 37.21 -3.69 13.03
N PHE A 21 37.39 -4.91 12.54
CA PHE A 21 36.44 -5.57 11.65
C PHE A 21 35.08 -5.81 12.32
N ALA A 22 35.07 -6.31 13.56
CA ALA A 22 33.84 -6.57 14.31
C ALA A 22 33.02 -5.28 14.59
N LEU A 23 33.65 -4.11 14.61
CA LEU A 23 32.99 -2.81 14.75
C LEU A 23 32.61 -2.16 13.40
N LEU A 24 33.48 -2.22 12.40
CA LEU A 24 33.24 -1.59 11.10
C LEU A 24 32.24 -2.35 10.23
N LEU A 25 32.28 -3.68 10.27
CA LEU A 25 31.37 -4.51 9.49
C LEU A 25 29.88 -4.21 9.78
N PRO A 26 29.41 -4.18 11.04
CA PRO A 26 28.00 -3.85 11.31
C PRO A 26 27.62 -2.41 10.90
N MET A 27 28.55 -1.45 11.01
CA MET A 27 28.32 -0.09 10.50
C MET A 27 28.09 -0.09 8.98
N ILE A 28 28.97 -0.74 8.22
CA ILE A 28 28.85 -0.84 6.75
C ILE A 28 27.57 -1.59 6.36
N GLN A 29 27.21 -2.65 7.10
CA GLN A 29 25.99 -3.40 6.87
C GLN A 29 24.74 -2.53 7.02
N ILE A 30 24.65 -1.74 8.09
CA ILE A 30 23.52 -0.83 8.33
C ILE A 30 23.43 0.24 7.25
N ILE A 31 24.55 0.85 6.88
CA ILE A 31 24.59 1.88 5.82
C ILE A 31 24.17 1.28 4.48
N THR A 32 24.70 0.10 4.12
CA THR A 32 24.35 -0.59 2.87
C THR A 32 22.88 -0.99 2.85
N PHE A 33 22.34 -1.45 3.98
CA PHE A 33 20.93 -1.82 4.09
C PHE A 33 20.01 -0.62 3.89
N PHE A 34 20.26 0.50 4.56
CA PHE A 34 19.45 1.71 4.39
C PHE A 34 19.57 2.31 2.99
N ASN A 35 20.74 2.24 2.35
CA ASN A 35 20.89 2.66 0.95
C ASN A 35 20.24 1.68 -0.03
N GLY A 36 20.25 0.38 0.28
CA GLY A 36 19.70 -0.68 -0.59
C GLY A 36 18.17 -0.77 -0.56
N ILE A 37 17.54 -0.48 0.58
CA ILE A 37 16.07 -0.42 0.68
C ILE A 37 15.50 0.79 -0.07
N GLY A 38 16.29 1.86 -0.23
CA GLY A 38 15.83 3.09 -0.85
C GLY A 38 14.86 3.88 0.05
N GLY A 39 14.64 5.16 -0.31
CA GLY A 39 13.61 5.98 0.33
C GLY A 39 12.23 5.70 -0.25
N ASP A 40 11.19 6.35 0.31
CA ASP A 40 9.83 6.25 -0.24
C ASP A 40 9.83 6.63 -1.73
N PRO A 41 9.26 5.78 -2.61
CA PRO A 41 9.17 6.11 -4.01
C PRO A 41 8.29 7.34 -4.18
N LYS A 42 8.77 8.29 -4.97
CA LYS A 42 8.08 9.55 -5.28
C LYS A 42 7.60 9.51 -6.72
N ASP A 43 6.55 10.29 -7.00
CA ASP A 43 6.04 10.51 -8.36
C ASP A 43 5.55 9.22 -9.04
N LEU A 44 5.07 8.25 -8.27
CA LEU A 44 4.45 7.05 -8.83
C LEU A 44 3.06 7.39 -9.36
N LYS A 45 2.72 6.90 -10.54
CA LYS A 45 1.37 7.03 -11.11
C LYS A 45 0.59 5.75 -10.89
N ILE A 46 -0.66 5.87 -10.47
CA ILE A 46 -1.59 4.75 -10.36
C ILE A 46 -2.88 5.09 -11.08
N PHE A 47 -3.38 4.13 -11.84
CA PHE A 47 -4.65 4.25 -12.54
C PHE A 47 -5.77 3.82 -11.60
N VAL A 48 -6.84 4.58 -11.55
CA VAL A 48 -7.99 4.34 -10.67
C VAL A 48 -9.22 4.18 -11.53
N VAL A 49 -9.85 3.02 -11.44
CA VAL A 49 -11.12 2.71 -12.08
C VAL A 49 -12.10 2.48 -10.95
N ASN A 50 -13.09 3.36 -10.84
CA ASN A 50 -14.06 3.30 -9.76
C ASN A 50 -15.47 3.21 -10.35
N GLU A 51 -15.99 1.98 -10.47
CA GLU A 51 -17.33 1.76 -11.00
C GLU A 51 -18.44 2.05 -9.98
N GLU A 52 -18.09 2.34 -8.72
CA GLU A 52 -19.05 2.78 -7.71
C GLU A 52 -19.39 4.27 -7.85
N ALA A 53 -18.39 5.15 -7.81
CA ALA A 53 -18.59 6.60 -7.72
C ALA A 53 -17.77 7.40 -8.77
N GLY A 54 -17.26 6.74 -9.80
CA GLY A 54 -16.50 7.37 -10.88
C GLY A 54 -15.27 8.11 -10.37
N ASN A 55 -15.04 9.32 -10.88
CA ASN A 55 -13.92 10.16 -10.47
C ASN A 55 -14.14 10.92 -9.15
N CYS A 56 -15.14 10.54 -8.35
CA CYS A 56 -15.47 11.18 -7.07
C CYS A 56 -15.77 12.68 -7.19
N ASP A 57 -16.32 13.13 -8.32
CA ASP A 57 -16.54 14.55 -8.65
C ASP A 57 -15.25 15.38 -8.48
N GLY A 58 -14.13 14.86 -8.99
CA GLY A 58 -12.81 15.49 -8.85
C GLY A 58 -12.31 15.56 -7.40
N GLY A 59 -12.76 14.64 -6.53
CA GLY A 59 -12.42 14.59 -5.11
C GLY A 59 -13.33 15.43 -4.20
N ARG A 60 -14.45 15.94 -4.73
CA ARG A 60 -15.49 16.64 -3.95
C ARG A 60 -16.35 15.66 -3.14
N ILE A 61 -16.61 14.47 -3.69
CA ILE A 61 -17.27 13.38 -2.98
C ILE A 61 -16.23 12.69 -2.09
N LEU A 62 -16.51 12.63 -0.79
CA LEU A 62 -15.59 12.11 0.22
C LEU A 62 -15.97 10.72 0.74
N GLY A 63 -17.13 10.23 0.34
CA GLY A 63 -17.82 9.14 1.02
C GLY A 63 -18.38 9.56 2.38
N ASN A 64 -19.47 8.95 2.79
CA ASN A 64 -20.11 9.20 4.08
C ASN A 64 -20.48 7.89 4.78
N ILE A 65 -20.49 7.93 6.10
CA ILE A 65 -21.00 6.84 6.94
C ILE A 65 -22.09 7.45 7.81
N THR A 66 -23.31 6.99 7.63
CA THR A 66 -24.46 7.43 8.43
C THR A 66 -24.90 6.32 9.34
N TYR A 67 -25.08 6.63 10.62
CA TYR A 67 -25.69 5.70 11.57
C TYR A 67 -27.21 5.88 11.57
N ASP A 68 -27.93 4.77 11.48
CA ASP A 68 -29.38 4.73 11.66
C ASP A 68 -29.72 4.18 13.05
N ASP A 69 -30.28 5.05 13.88
CA ASP A 69 -30.65 4.74 15.27
C ASP A 69 -31.79 3.69 15.37
N TYR A 70 -32.65 3.59 14.36
CA TYR A 70 -33.79 2.67 14.35
C TYR A 70 -33.34 1.25 13.99
N GLU A 71 -32.60 1.10 12.89
CA GLU A 71 -32.09 -0.20 12.45
C GLU A 71 -30.83 -0.62 13.20
N LYS A 72 -30.22 0.30 13.97
CA LYS A 72 -28.93 0.13 14.64
C LYS A 72 -27.81 -0.27 13.68
N ASN A 73 -27.86 0.26 12.46
CA ASN A 73 -26.94 -0.07 11.36
C ASN A 73 -26.16 1.17 10.90
N CYS A 74 -24.99 0.94 10.30
CA CYS A 74 -24.18 1.98 9.66
C CYS A 74 -24.27 1.84 8.14
N TYR A 75 -24.85 2.82 7.46
CA TYR A 75 -24.90 2.82 6.00
C TYR A 75 -23.67 3.47 5.39
N PHE A 76 -23.10 2.81 4.41
CA PHE A 76 -21.89 3.25 3.71
C PHE A 76 -22.26 3.81 2.34
N THR A 77 -21.79 5.02 2.04
CA THR A 77 -22.02 5.67 0.74
C THR A 77 -20.70 6.16 0.18
N ASP A 78 -20.38 5.79 -1.07
CA ASP A 78 -19.19 6.20 -1.82
C ASP A 78 -17.87 6.08 -1.03
N ILE A 79 -17.72 5.00 -0.25
CA ILE A 79 -16.54 4.75 0.56
C ILE A 79 -15.29 4.50 -0.29
N SER A 80 -15.43 4.06 -1.55
CA SER A 80 -14.33 4.06 -2.53
C SER A 80 -13.64 5.42 -2.61
N CYS A 81 -14.39 6.52 -2.67
CA CYS A 81 -13.86 7.88 -2.73
C CYS A 81 -13.12 8.27 -1.44
N ARG A 82 -13.62 7.81 -0.28
CA ARG A 82 -12.94 8.01 1.00
C ARG A 82 -11.58 7.34 1.01
N PHE A 83 -11.51 6.11 0.51
CA PHE A 83 -10.26 5.36 0.39
C PHE A 83 -9.28 6.06 -0.55
N ILE A 84 -9.74 6.42 -1.76
CA ILE A 84 -8.92 7.09 -2.77
C ILE A 84 -8.37 8.44 -2.25
N LYS A 85 -9.16 9.19 -1.49
CA LYS A 85 -8.69 10.44 -0.86
C LYS A 85 -7.64 10.21 0.24
N GLY A 86 -7.72 9.10 0.97
CA GLY A 86 -6.75 8.74 2.00
C GLY A 86 -5.34 8.50 1.45
N ILE A 87 -5.22 8.19 0.16
CA ILE A 87 -3.93 8.02 -0.52
C ILE A 87 -3.30 9.38 -0.76
N ASN A 88 -2.11 9.60 -0.22
CA ASN A 88 -1.38 10.86 -0.37
C ASN A 88 -0.92 11.10 -1.82
N ASN A 89 -1.32 12.23 -2.40
CA ASN A 89 -0.98 12.63 -3.77
C ASN A 89 0.54 12.84 -3.97
N THR A 90 1.33 13.06 -2.92
CA THR A 90 2.78 13.25 -3.05
C THR A 90 3.54 11.95 -3.28
N VAL A 91 2.91 10.81 -2.96
CA VAL A 91 3.49 9.47 -3.13
C VAL A 91 2.92 8.82 -4.39
N LEU A 92 1.61 8.97 -4.61
CA LEU A 92 0.87 8.38 -5.72
C LEU A 92 -0.01 9.42 -6.42
N GLU A 93 0.34 9.74 -7.67
CA GLU A 93 -0.50 10.51 -8.59
C GLU A 93 -1.61 9.59 -9.13
N LYS A 94 -2.87 10.01 -8.92
CA LYS A 94 -4.07 9.23 -9.26
C LYS A 94 -4.64 9.69 -10.58
N MET A 95 -4.70 8.79 -11.56
CA MET A 95 -5.31 9.03 -12.88
C MET A 95 -6.59 8.21 -13.01
N PHE A 96 -7.72 8.87 -13.23
CA PHE A 96 -9.03 8.20 -13.27
C PHE A 96 -9.38 7.73 -14.68
N TYR A 97 -9.94 6.53 -14.77
CA TYR A 97 -10.44 5.92 -16.00
C TYR A 97 -11.88 5.44 -15.82
N GLU A 98 -12.65 5.46 -16.90
CA GLU A 98 -14.05 5.03 -16.88
C GLU A 98 -14.18 3.51 -16.84
N ASN A 99 -13.29 2.79 -17.53
CA ASN A 99 -13.37 1.33 -17.68
C ASN A 99 -12.01 0.68 -17.44
N TYR A 100 -12.02 -0.54 -16.88
CA TYR A 100 -10.81 -1.31 -16.62
C TYR A 100 -9.99 -1.57 -17.89
N THR A 101 -10.65 -1.94 -18.99
CA THR A 101 -9.99 -2.22 -20.28
C THR A 101 -9.25 -1.02 -20.84
N GLN A 102 -9.77 0.19 -20.65
CA GLN A 102 -9.09 1.41 -21.09
C GLN A 102 -7.82 1.65 -20.27
N ALA A 103 -7.92 1.53 -18.95
CA ALA A 103 -6.78 1.66 -18.05
C ALA A 103 -5.68 0.63 -18.39
N GLU A 104 -6.07 -0.62 -18.69
CA GLU A 104 -5.14 -1.69 -19.04
C GLU A 104 -4.41 -1.45 -20.37
N LEU A 105 -5.09 -0.89 -21.37
CA LEU A 105 -4.47 -0.57 -22.66
C LEU A 105 -3.47 0.59 -22.54
N GLU A 106 -3.78 1.59 -21.72
CA GLU A 106 -2.95 2.79 -21.57
C GLU A 106 -1.78 2.59 -20.58
N ILE A 107 -1.87 1.59 -19.68
CA ILE A 107 -0.87 1.40 -18.63
C ILE A 107 0.60 1.31 -19.10
N PRO A 108 0.93 0.63 -20.23
CA PRO A 108 2.31 0.47 -20.66
C PRO A 108 2.94 1.78 -21.17
N ASP A 109 2.12 2.77 -21.52
CA ASP A 109 2.56 4.01 -22.17
C ASP A 109 2.75 5.15 -21.16
N PHE A 110 2.00 5.16 -20.06
CA PHE A 110 2.03 6.24 -19.07
C PHE A 110 2.94 5.99 -17.86
N SER A 111 3.74 4.90 -17.87
CA SER A 111 4.65 4.53 -16.76
C SER A 111 3.94 4.45 -15.40
N SER A 112 2.69 3.98 -15.40
CA SER A 112 1.93 3.70 -14.18
C SER A 112 2.43 2.41 -13.51
N VAL A 113 2.41 2.37 -12.18
CA VAL A 113 2.80 1.18 -11.40
C VAL A 113 1.66 0.20 -11.18
N GLY A 114 0.42 0.59 -11.49
CA GLY A 114 -0.72 -0.26 -11.22
C GLY A 114 -2.08 0.30 -11.63
N ILE A 115 -3.08 -0.58 -11.57
CA ILE A 115 -4.50 -0.27 -11.70
C ILE A 115 -5.18 -0.65 -10.38
N MET A 116 -5.88 0.31 -9.78
CA MET A 116 -6.76 0.14 -8.63
C MET A 116 -8.19 0.14 -9.13
N TYR A 117 -8.91 -0.95 -8.92
CA TYR A 117 -10.26 -1.17 -9.41
C TYR A 117 -11.25 -1.38 -8.26
N PHE A 118 -12.33 -0.60 -8.25
CA PHE A 118 -13.48 -0.74 -7.36
C PHE A 118 -14.70 -1.20 -8.17
N GLU A 119 -15.30 -2.29 -7.71
CA GLU A 119 -16.53 -2.85 -8.28
C GLU A 119 -17.75 -1.95 -8.01
N LYS A 120 -18.80 -2.15 -8.80
CA LYS A 120 -20.11 -1.55 -8.55
C LYS A 120 -20.66 -1.99 -7.21
N ASN A 121 -21.24 -1.06 -6.45
CA ASN A 121 -21.81 -1.30 -5.11
C ASN A 121 -20.77 -1.75 -4.06
N PHE A 122 -19.51 -1.34 -4.20
CA PHE A 122 -18.44 -1.62 -3.25
C PHE A 122 -18.80 -1.27 -1.78
N SER A 123 -19.40 -0.11 -1.53
CA SER A 123 -19.77 0.37 -0.19
C SER A 123 -20.82 -0.52 0.46
N PHE A 124 -21.84 -0.92 -0.31
CA PHE A 124 -22.88 -1.83 0.17
C PHE A 124 -22.30 -3.22 0.48
N ALA A 125 -21.47 -3.77 -0.41
CA ALA A 125 -20.82 -5.05 -0.17
C ALA A 125 -19.87 -4.99 1.03
N LEU A 126 -19.17 -3.87 1.22
CA LEU A 126 -18.29 -3.66 2.38
C LEU A 126 -19.07 -3.54 3.69
N GLU A 127 -20.22 -2.87 3.67
CA GLU A 127 -21.14 -2.76 4.80
C GLU A 127 -21.64 -4.13 5.25
N GLU A 128 -22.19 -4.92 4.31
CA GLU A 128 -22.69 -6.27 4.61
C GLU A 128 -21.57 -7.19 5.13
N ARG A 129 -20.34 -7.00 4.64
CA ARG A 129 -19.18 -7.78 5.09
C ARG A 129 -18.79 -7.49 6.53
N ILE A 130 -18.94 -6.24 6.96
CA ILE A 130 -18.67 -5.83 8.34
C ILE A 130 -19.78 -6.34 9.26
N LYS A 131 -21.02 -6.34 8.78
CA LYS A 131 -22.20 -6.77 9.53
C LYS A 131 -22.24 -8.28 9.75
N ASP A 132 -21.96 -9.07 8.71
CA ASP A 132 -21.94 -10.53 8.78
C ASP A 132 -20.70 -11.11 8.10
N PRO A 133 -19.54 -11.10 8.78
CA PRO A 133 -18.29 -11.58 8.20
C PRO A 133 -18.23 -13.10 8.02
N LEU A 134 -19.16 -13.87 8.61
CA LEU A 134 -19.10 -15.33 8.64
C LEU A 134 -20.07 -16.00 7.66
N SER A 135 -21.17 -15.34 7.28
CA SER A 135 -22.21 -15.93 6.41
C SER A 135 -22.36 -15.28 5.03
N MET A 136 -21.45 -14.37 4.68
CA MET A 136 -21.49 -13.65 3.41
C MET A 136 -21.24 -14.57 2.19
N PRO A 137 -22.02 -14.42 1.10
CA PRO A 137 -21.79 -15.17 -0.13
C PRO A 137 -20.56 -14.66 -0.91
N ASP A 138 -19.88 -15.57 -1.63
CA ASP A 138 -18.60 -15.30 -2.31
C ASP A 138 -18.66 -14.15 -3.34
N ASN A 139 -19.81 -13.96 -4.00
CA ASN A 139 -19.99 -12.87 -4.96
C ASN A 139 -19.89 -11.49 -4.30
N LEU A 140 -20.52 -11.32 -3.15
CA LEU A 140 -20.48 -10.10 -2.36
C LEU A 140 -19.11 -9.89 -1.72
N ILE A 141 -18.42 -10.98 -1.35
CA ILE A 141 -17.03 -10.91 -0.91
C ILE A 141 -16.16 -10.31 -2.01
N SER A 142 -16.29 -10.77 -3.26
CA SER A 142 -15.54 -10.25 -4.41
C SER A 142 -15.82 -8.75 -4.64
N VAL A 143 -17.09 -8.33 -4.57
CA VAL A 143 -17.48 -6.92 -4.75
C VAL A 143 -16.93 -6.02 -3.63
N SER A 144 -16.80 -6.53 -2.41
CA SER A 144 -16.24 -5.79 -1.27
C SER A 144 -14.72 -5.63 -1.29
N GLN A 145 -14.02 -6.18 -2.30
CA GLN A 145 -12.57 -6.14 -2.41
C GLN A 145 -12.10 -5.04 -3.36
N ILE A 146 -10.94 -4.48 -3.04
CA ILE A 146 -10.24 -3.56 -3.93
C ILE A 146 -9.25 -4.40 -4.74
N HIS A 147 -9.43 -4.45 -6.05
CA HIS A 147 -8.55 -5.20 -6.93
C HIS A 147 -7.38 -4.30 -7.34
N ILE A 148 -6.15 -4.76 -7.07
CA ILE A 148 -4.94 -4.02 -7.41
C ILE A 148 -4.09 -4.89 -8.34
N GLY A 149 -4.02 -4.51 -9.61
CA GLY A 149 -3.07 -5.07 -10.58
C GLY A 149 -1.80 -4.23 -10.57
N LEU A 150 -0.66 -4.84 -10.23
CA LEU A 150 0.64 -4.17 -10.29
C LEU A 150 1.32 -4.47 -11.62
N TYR A 151 1.90 -3.44 -12.23
CA TYR A 151 2.58 -3.55 -13.50
C TYR A 151 3.97 -2.95 -13.38
N ASN A 152 4.95 -3.60 -14.00
CA ASN A 152 6.30 -3.08 -13.99
C ASN A 152 6.38 -1.95 -15.02
N PRO A 153 6.66 -0.69 -14.62
CA PRO A 153 6.86 0.38 -15.59
C PRO A 153 8.02 -0.03 -16.51
N LYS A 154 7.87 0.20 -17.83
CA LYS A 154 8.96 -0.03 -18.77
C LYS A 154 10.16 0.78 -18.29
N SER A 155 11.27 0.12 -18.01
CA SER A 155 12.52 0.81 -17.68
C SER A 155 12.86 1.71 -18.87
N ILE A 156 12.87 3.01 -18.66
CA ILE A 156 13.41 3.96 -19.62
C ILE A 156 14.91 3.63 -19.71
N SER A 157 15.29 2.85 -20.72
CA SER A 157 16.68 2.54 -21.09
C SER A 157 17.26 3.67 -21.92
#